data_AF-A0A6B1EKT1-F1
#
_entry.id   AF-A0A6B1EKT1-F1
#
_cell.length_a   1.000
_cell.length_b   1.000
_cell.length_c   1.000
_cell.angle_alpha   90.00
_cell.angle_beta   90.00
_cell.angle_gamma   90.00
#
_symmetry.space_group_name_H-M   'P 1'
#
loop_
_entity.id
_entity.type
_entity.pdbx_description
1 polymer ?
#
loop_
_entity_poly.entity_id
_entity_poly.type
_entity_poly.pdbx_seq_one_letter_code
_entity_poly.pdbx_strand_id
1 'polypeptide(L)'
;MKPSDLQEVARWKYPGPAVRQLVAVNSSADVEEISRVSFATDSERLRIGALMTLHGVAGPMASVILHFIFPDRYPVLDKRVMRTIGAPIAYQFDRWLQYGAFCRRACKHYGVTLRALDEALWQYDYERRPGD
;
A
#
# COMPACT_ATOMS: atom_id res chain seq x y z
N MET A 1 5.33 -12.73 -5.85
CA MET A 1 6.04 -11.75 -6.71
C MET A 1 7.51 -12.12 -6.72
N LYS A 2 8.28 -11.67 -7.71
CA LYS A 2 9.74 -11.81 -7.74
C LYS A 2 10.41 -10.61 -7.03
N PRO A 3 11.68 -10.70 -6.63
CA PRO A 3 12.42 -9.55 -6.06
C PRO A 3 12.43 -8.31 -6.95
N SER A 4 12.46 -8.49 -8.28
CA SER A 4 12.35 -7.38 -9.24
C SER A 4 11.07 -6.59 -9.05
N ASP A 5 9.94 -7.27 -8.88
CA ASP A 5 8.63 -6.64 -8.71
C ASP A 5 8.60 -5.81 -7.42
N LEU A 6 9.15 -6.36 -6.33
CA LEU A 6 9.27 -5.64 -5.05
C LEU A 6 10.13 -4.37 -5.18
N GLN A 7 11.24 -4.45 -5.91
CA GLN A 7 12.12 -3.30 -6.16
C GLN A 7 11.44 -2.24 -7.03
N GLU A 8 10.63 -2.64 -8.02
CA GLU A 8 9.86 -1.72 -8.85
C GLU A 8 8.76 -1.01 -8.05
N VAL A 9 8.03 -1.73 -7.22
CA VAL A 9 7.03 -1.15 -6.31
C VAL A 9 7.70 -0.18 -5.32
N ALA A 10 8.87 -0.55 -4.78
CA ALA A 10 9.63 0.33 -3.90
C ALA A 10 10.09 1.61 -4.60
N ARG A 11 10.59 1.50 -5.83
CA ARG A 11 10.99 2.65 -6.67
C ARG A 11 9.80 3.55 -6.98
N TRP A 12 8.65 2.97 -7.28
CA TRP A 12 7.42 3.71 -7.57
C TRP A 12 6.94 4.50 -6.35
N LYS A 13 6.89 3.89 -5.16
CA LYS A 13 6.39 4.55 -3.94
C LYS A 13 7.41 5.54 -3.35
N TYR A 14 8.69 5.17 -3.35
CA TYR A 14 9.77 5.96 -2.74
C TYR A 14 10.90 6.20 -3.76
N PRO A 15 11.00 7.42 -4.31
CA PRO A 15 12.05 7.77 -5.28
C PRO A 15 13.47 7.70 -4.73
N GLY A 16 13.65 7.81 -3.41
CA GLY A 16 14.96 7.75 -2.74
C GLY A 16 15.55 6.32 -2.65
N PRO A 17 16.87 6.18 -2.48
CA PRO A 17 17.55 4.88 -2.47
C PRO A 17 17.33 4.07 -1.19
N ALA A 18 17.01 4.72 -0.07
CA ALA A 18 16.97 4.08 1.25
C ALA A 18 16.06 2.84 1.30
N VAL A 19 14.80 2.97 0.86
CA VAL A 19 13.87 1.82 0.87
C VAL A 19 14.27 0.78 -0.17
N ARG A 20 14.83 1.19 -1.32
CA ARG A 20 15.32 0.25 -2.34
C ARG A 20 16.45 -0.62 -1.81
N GLN A 21 17.38 -0.04 -1.06
CA GLN A 21 18.47 -0.78 -0.42
C GLN A 21 17.94 -1.78 0.61
N LEU A 22 16.92 -1.40 1.39
CA LEU A 22 16.27 -2.30 2.34
C LEU A 22 15.53 -3.45 1.65
N VAL A 23 14.80 -3.21 0.56
CA VAL A 23 14.11 -4.31 -0.12
C VAL A 23 15.08 -5.24 -0.86
N ALA A 24 16.25 -4.74 -1.27
CA ALA A 24 17.25 -5.52 -1.99
C ALA A 24 17.95 -6.60 -1.14
N VAL A 25 17.86 -6.53 0.19
CA VAL A 25 18.47 -7.55 1.06
C VAL A 25 17.58 -8.80 1.26
N ASN A 26 16.31 -8.75 0.84
CA ASN A 26 15.45 -9.93 0.92
C ASN A 26 15.91 -10.98 -0.10
N SER A 27 15.93 -12.25 0.31
CA SER A 27 16.23 -13.35 -0.59
C SER A 27 15.09 -13.58 -1.59
N SER A 28 15.41 -14.15 -2.76
CA SER A 28 14.38 -14.52 -3.74
C SER A 28 13.36 -15.50 -3.16
N ALA A 29 13.83 -16.46 -2.37
CA ALA A 29 12.96 -17.45 -1.72
C ALA A 29 11.96 -16.79 -0.77
N ASP A 30 12.43 -15.87 0.09
CA ASP A 30 11.57 -15.15 1.04
C ASP A 30 10.53 -14.31 0.31
N VAL A 31 10.94 -13.52 -0.69
CA VAL A 31 10.02 -12.66 -1.45
C VAL A 31 8.92 -13.51 -2.11
N GLU A 32 9.28 -14.61 -2.74
CA GLU A 32 8.34 -15.48 -3.43
C GLU A 32 7.38 -16.18 -2.46
N GLU A 33 7.90 -16.77 -1.37
CA GLU A 33 7.13 -17.50 -0.38
C GLU A 33 6.19 -16.59 0.41
N ILE A 34 6.70 -15.49 0.96
CA ILE A 34 5.90 -14.54 1.73
C ILE A 34 4.78 -13.94 0.87
N SER A 35 5.10 -13.59 -0.38
CA SER A 35 4.09 -13.11 -1.33
C SER A 35 3.01 -14.16 -1.59
N ARG A 36 3.41 -15.41 -1.82
CA ARG A 36 2.47 -16.52 -2.09
C ARG A 36 1.51 -16.70 -0.91
N VAL A 37 2.02 -16.70 0.32
CA VAL A 37 1.22 -16.78 1.55
C VAL A 37 0.26 -15.58 1.65
N SER A 38 0.78 -14.37 1.48
CA SER A 38 -0.01 -13.13 1.54
C SER A 38 -1.16 -13.16 0.55
N PHE A 39 -0.90 -13.50 -0.71
CA PHE A 39 -1.88 -13.36 -1.79
C PHE A 39 -2.97 -14.45 -1.73
N ALA A 40 -2.64 -15.63 -1.19
CA ALA A 40 -3.56 -16.77 -1.10
C ALA A 40 -4.44 -16.78 0.16
N THR A 41 -4.07 -16.08 1.24
CA THR A 41 -4.78 -16.20 2.52
C THR A 41 -6.10 -15.43 2.59
N ASP A 42 -7.14 -15.99 3.21
CA ASP A 42 -8.40 -15.26 3.48
C ASP A 42 -8.32 -14.34 4.71
N SER A 43 -7.29 -14.46 5.54
CA SER A 43 -7.10 -13.63 6.73
C SER A 43 -6.44 -12.30 6.36
N GLU A 44 -7.16 -11.19 6.50
CA GLU A 44 -6.61 -9.84 6.27
C GLU A 44 -5.39 -9.55 7.15
N ARG A 45 -5.39 -10.07 8.39
CA ARG A 45 -4.28 -9.89 9.33
C ARG A 45 -3.03 -10.60 8.86
N LEU A 46 -3.17 -11.84 8.35
CA LEU A 46 -2.05 -12.56 7.77
C LEU A 46 -1.62 -11.95 6.43
N ARG A 47 -2.57 -11.51 5.61
CA ARG A 47 -2.32 -10.97 4.26
C ARG A 47 -1.37 -9.79 4.28
N ILE A 48 -1.68 -8.74 5.06
CA ILE A 48 -0.77 -7.58 5.18
C ILE A 48 0.41 -7.88 6.10
N GLY A 49 0.20 -8.64 7.17
CA GLY A 49 1.23 -8.96 8.16
C GLY A 49 2.39 -9.76 7.56
N ALA A 50 2.10 -10.72 6.68
CA ALA A 50 3.13 -11.49 5.97
C ALA A 50 4.01 -10.58 5.13
N LEU A 51 3.45 -9.67 4.32
CA LEU A 51 4.26 -8.74 3.54
C LEU A 51 5.16 -7.87 4.43
N MET A 52 4.66 -7.50 5.62
CA MET A 52 5.41 -6.67 6.56
C MET A 52 6.61 -7.36 7.21
N THR A 53 6.81 -8.66 6.99
CA THR A 53 8.02 -9.35 7.44
C THR A 53 9.20 -9.17 6.47
N LEU A 54 8.97 -8.68 5.25
CA LEU A 54 10.03 -8.36 4.29
C LEU A 54 10.76 -7.06 4.69
N HIS A 55 12.08 -7.04 4.56
CA HIS A 55 12.88 -5.84 4.76
C HIS A 55 12.43 -4.72 3.83
N GLY A 56 12.27 -3.51 4.37
CA GLY A 56 11.80 -2.35 3.62
C GLY A 56 10.30 -2.30 3.36
N VAL A 57 9.52 -3.28 3.86
CA VAL A 57 8.07 -3.35 3.66
C VAL A 57 7.32 -3.04 4.96
N ALA A 58 7.11 -1.76 5.25
CA ALA A 58 6.19 -1.35 6.32
C ALA A 58 4.73 -1.27 5.80
N GLY A 59 3.75 -0.99 6.67
CA GLY A 59 2.34 -0.92 6.32
C GLY A 59 2.01 -0.08 5.06
N PRO A 60 2.58 1.14 4.88
CA PRO A 60 2.43 1.89 3.64
C PRO A 60 2.91 1.14 2.40
N MET A 61 4.07 0.47 2.45
CA MET A 61 4.58 -0.31 1.32
C MET A 61 3.73 -1.55 1.06
N ALA A 62 3.36 -2.29 2.11
CA ALA A 62 2.51 -3.47 2.01
C ALA A 62 1.15 -3.13 1.38
N SER A 63 0.56 -1.98 1.72
CA SER A 63 -0.69 -1.53 1.08
C SER A 63 -0.55 -1.26 -0.43
N VAL A 64 0.60 -0.77 -0.90
CA VAL A 64 0.84 -0.55 -2.33
C VAL A 64 0.99 -1.87 -3.05
N ILE A 65 1.71 -2.83 -2.47
CA ILE A 65 1.82 -4.19 -3.02
C ILE A 65 0.41 -4.78 -3.16
N LEU A 66 -0.40 -4.73 -2.09
CA LEU A 66 -1.77 -5.24 -2.12
C LEU A 66 -2.67 -4.49 -3.11
N HIS A 67 -2.50 -3.19 -3.29
CA HIS A 67 -3.23 -2.40 -4.29
C HIS A 67 -2.88 -2.86 -5.72
N PHE A 68 -1.61 -3.09 -6.04
CA PHE A 68 -1.25 -3.58 -7.37
C PHE A 68 -1.77 -5.01 -7.65
N ILE A 69 -1.81 -5.87 -6.63
CA ILE A 69 -2.27 -7.26 -6.80
C ILE A 69 -3.80 -7.36 -6.77
N PHE A 70 -4.48 -6.56 -5.94
CA PHE A 70 -5.94 -6.56 -5.80
C PHE A 70 -6.49 -5.12 -5.84
N PRO A 71 -6.49 -4.48 -7.02
CA PRO A 71 -6.77 -3.04 -7.17
C PRO A 71 -8.18 -2.64 -6.71
N ASP A 72 -9.14 -3.56 -6.75
CA ASP A 72 -10.52 -3.30 -6.32
C ASP A 72 -10.76 -3.56 -4.83
N ARG A 73 -9.77 -4.07 -4.09
CA ARG A 73 -9.91 -4.44 -2.67
C ARG A 73 -9.17 -3.51 -1.72
N TYR A 74 -7.96 -3.07 -2.08
CA TYR A 74 -7.07 -2.36 -1.18
C TYR A 74 -6.72 -0.96 -1.69
N PRO A 75 -7.07 0.11 -0.95
CA PRO A 75 -6.54 1.44 -1.23
C PRO A 75 -5.07 1.55 -0.79
N VAL A 76 -4.37 2.53 -1.34
CA VAL A 76 -3.00 2.86 -0.94
C VAL A 76 -3.01 3.62 0.38
N LEU A 77 -2.22 3.16 1.35
CA LEU A 77 -1.89 3.91 2.56
C LEU A 77 -0.74 4.89 2.22
N ASP A 78 -1.12 6.09 1.77
CA ASP A 78 -0.21 7.18 1.38
C ASP A 78 -0.32 8.39 2.30
N LYS A 79 0.80 9.09 2.54
CA LYS A 79 0.85 10.24 3.46
C LYS A 79 -0.09 11.38 3.03
N ARG A 80 -0.23 11.63 1.72
CA ARG A 80 -1.05 12.72 1.18
C ARG A 80 -2.52 12.34 1.25
N VAL A 81 -2.86 11.10 0.88
CA VAL A 81 -4.23 10.57 1.00
C VAL A 81 -4.70 10.61 2.45
N MET A 82 -3.88 10.11 3.39
CA MET A 82 -4.22 10.10 4.81
C MET A 82 -4.39 11.53 5.37
N ARG A 83 -3.57 12.48 4.91
CA ARG A 83 -3.71 13.90 5.26
C ARG A 83 -5.02 14.50 4.72
N THR A 84 -5.40 14.19 3.48
CA THR A 84 -6.68 14.64 2.89
C THR A 84 -7.88 14.21 3.72
N ILE A 85 -7.87 12.98 4.23
CA ILE A 85 -8.96 12.45 5.07
C ILE A 85 -8.78 12.74 6.57
N GLY A 86 -7.75 13.49 6.97
CA GLY A 86 -7.49 13.86 8.36
C GLY A 86 -7.09 12.68 9.27
N ALA A 87 -6.48 11.64 8.70
CA ALA A 87 -6.08 10.42 9.41
C ALA A 87 -4.55 10.26 9.51
N PRO A 88 -4.03 9.55 10.53
CA PRO A 88 -2.59 9.32 10.65
C PRO A 88 -2.10 8.26 9.65
N ILE A 89 -0.91 8.48 9.08
CA ILE A 89 -0.26 7.51 8.18
C ILE A 89 0.26 6.25 8.92
N ALA A 90 0.43 6.35 10.24
CA ALA A 90 0.96 5.25 11.05
C ALA A 90 0.06 4.02 10.96
N TYR A 91 0.64 2.90 10.53
CA TYR A 91 -0.08 1.65 10.38
C TYR A 91 -0.54 1.12 11.75
N GLN A 92 -1.83 0.78 11.81
CA GLN A 92 -2.47 -0.02 12.85
C GLN A 92 -3.50 -0.89 12.14
N PHE A 93 -3.54 -2.20 12.43
CA PHE A 93 -4.34 -3.14 11.66
C PHE A 93 -5.82 -2.73 11.56
N ASP A 94 -6.45 -2.42 12.69
CA ASP A 94 -7.89 -2.08 12.71
C ASP A 94 -8.18 -0.78 11.95
N ARG A 95 -7.28 0.22 12.04
CA ARG A 95 -7.41 1.47 11.28
C ARG A 95 -7.24 1.25 9.78
N TRP A 96 -6.28 0.41 9.38
CA TRP A 96 -6.08 0.06 7.97
C TRP A 96 -7.29 -0.68 7.39
N LEU A 97 -7.88 -1.61 8.16
CA LEU A 97 -9.08 -2.32 7.76
C LEU A 97 -10.29 -1.38 7.62
N GLN A 98 -10.47 -0.46 8.58
CA GLN A 98 -11.49 0.58 8.54
C GLN A 98 -11.31 1.53 7.35
N TYR A 99 -10.07 1.94 7.06
CA TYR A 99 -9.72 2.76 5.91
C TYR A 99 -10.10 2.08 4.59
N GLY A 100 -9.76 0.79 4.43
CA GLY A 100 -10.20 0.01 3.27
C GLY A 100 -11.72 -0.02 3.10
N ALA A 101 -12.46 -0.24 4.20
CA ALA A 101 -13.92 -0.22 4.18
C ALA A 101 -14.50 1.17 3.84
N PHE A 102 -13.88 2.24 4.36
CA PHE A 102 -14.23 3.62 4.03
C PHE A 102 -14.06 3.90 2.53
N CYS A 103 -12.91 3.59 1.95
CA CYS A 103 -12.65 3.83 0.54
C CYS A 103 -13.63 3.06 -0.36
N ARG A 104 -13.92 1.79 -0.07
CA ARG A 104 -14.90 1.01 -0.85
C ARG A 104 -16.31 1.59 -0.78
N ARG A 105 -16.73 2.14 0.37
CA ARG A 105 -18.01 2.85 0.48
C ARG A 105 -18.01 4.14 -0.34
N ALA A 106 -16.92 4.90 -0.30
CA ALA A 106 -16.77 6.12 -1.10
C ALA A 106 -16.82 5.82 -2.60
N CYS A 107 -16.08 4.79 -3.07
CA CYS A 107 -16.14 4.32 -4.45
C CYS A 107 -17.58 3.99 -4.89
N LYS A 108 -18.33 3.25 -4.06
CA LYS A 108 -19.73 2.94 -4.35
C LYS A 108 -20.61 4.19 -4.40
N HIS A 109 -20.39 5.15 -3.52
CA HIS A 109 -21.18 6.37 -3.45
C HIS A 109 -20.93 7.30 -4.65
N TYR A 110 -19.67 7.46 -5.05
CA TYR A 110 -19.27 8.34 -6.15
C TYR A 110 -19.22 7.66 -7.53
N GLY A 111 -19.38 6.33 -7.59
CA GLY A 111 -19.32 5.58 -8.85
C GLY A 111 -17.91 5.54 -9.46
N VAL A 112 -16.87 5.50 -8.64
CA VAL A 112 -15.45 5.53 -9.08
C VAL A 112 -14.69 4.28 -8.61
N THR A 113 -13.57 3.97 -9.27
CA THR A 113 -12.66 2.90 -8.84
C THR A 113 -11.86 3.31 -7.60
N LEU A 114 -11.29 2.35 -6.86
CA LEU A 114 -10.36 2.66 -5.77
C LEU A 114 -9.14 3.45 -6.26
N ARG A 115 -8.65 3.12 -7.46
CA ARG A 115 -7.55 3.86 -8.09
C ARG A 115 -7.90 5.33 -8.31
N ALA A 116 -9.06 5.61 -8.90
CA ALA A 116 -9.51 6.97 -9.16
C ALA A 116 -9.75 7.74 -7.85
N LEU A 117 -10.27 7.07 -6.81
CA LEU A 117 -10.43 7.66 -5.49
C LEU A 117 -9.07 8.02 -4.86
N ASP A 118 -8.12 7.08 -4.86
CA ASP A 118 -6.77 7.31 -4.31
C ASP A 118 -6.07 8.46 -5.04
N GLU A 119 -6.16 8.51 -6.38
CA GLU A 119 -5.60 9.61 -7.18
C GLU A 119 -6.27 10.96 -6.86
N ALA A 120 -7.60 11.01 -6.74
CA ALA A 120 -8.31 12.23 -6.39
C ALA A 120 -7.95 12.74 -4.99
N LEU A 121 -7.89 11.84 -3.99
CA LEU A 121 -7.50 12.20 -2.62
C LEU A 121 -6.04 12.66 -2.54
N TRP A 122 -5.16 12.02 -3.31
CA TRP A 122 -3.75 12.39 -3.40
C TRP A 122 -3.59 13.76 -4.07
N GLN A 123 -4.24 13.97 -5.22
CA GLN A 123 -4.19 15.19 -6.02
C GLN A 123 -4.70 16.39 -5.22
N TYR A 124 -5.77 16.21 -4.44
CA TYR A 124 -6.33 17.25 -3.58
C TYR A 124 -5.31 17.87 -2.61
N ASP A 125 -4.46 17.04 -1.99
CA ASP A 125 -3.40 17.53 -1.11
C ASP A 125 -2.19 18.05 -1.90
N TYR A 126 -1.83 17.41 -3.02
CA TYR A 126 -0.74 17.86 -3.88
C TYR A 126 -0.96 19.30 -4.38
N GLU A 127 -2.16 19.63 -4.84
CA GLU A 127 -2.49 20.99 -5.33
C GLU A 127 -2.41 22.05 -4.23
N ARG A 128 -2.64 21.66 -2.97
CA ARG A 128 -2.56 22.57 -1.82
C ARG A 128 -1.15 22.68 -1.25
N ARG A 129 -0.32 21.68 -1.48
CA ARG A 129 1.06 21.56 -0.96
C ARG A 129 1.97 20.94 -2.02
N PRO A 130 2.21 21.66 -3.13
CA PRO A 130 3.13 21.19 -4.16
C PRO A 130 4.56 21.21 -3.60
N GLY A 131 5.25 20.08 -3.64
CA GLY A 131 6.63 19.93 -3.16
C GLY A 131 6.81 19.16 -1.85
N ASP A 132 5.73 18.90 -1.11
CA ASP A 132 5.72 18.07 0.10
C ASP A 132 5.90 16.56 -0.14
#